data_AF-A0A4Y9JJK2-F1
#
_entry.id   AF-A0A4Y9JJK2-F1
#
_cell.length_a   1.000
_cell.length_b   1.000
_cell.length_c   1.000
_cell.angle_alpha   90.00
_cell.angle_beta   90.00
_cell.angle_gamma   90.00
#
_symmetry.space_group_name_H-M   'P 1'
#
loop_
_entity.id
_entity.type
_entity.pdbx_description
1 polymer ?
#
loop_
_entity_poly.entity_id
_entity_poly.type
_entity_poly.pdbx_seq_one_letter_code
_entity_poly.pdbx_strand_id
1 'polypeptide(L)'
;MNEKGESIASDRVDTPESDVNTPYDTTDNKPTVIEKDGKRYFFAKVKEGDHETGTVVEGPTHVTYIYREYGSYLPYIPGVDNPGDRPPVPYDDTPLEPEDNPPLPYIPGYTPKDPAGNPLKPADPTDPSKGYVPPSITNPNDPGTDTPVPYEKDPAPKGTVVVRYVNEKGESIASDRVDTPESDVNTPYDTTDNKPVTIEKDGKRYFFAKVKEGDHETGTVVEGTTHVTYIYREYGSYLPYIPGVDNPGNRPPVPYDDTPLEPEDNPPLPYIPGYTPKDPAGNPLKPVDPTDPTKGYVPPTITNPNDPGVDTPVPYEKNPAPQPAPGPKKPDSHVSGIPGVDKRSVRPTGSSKSLPATGEKTQSVEALTLGLGMLLGATGLRLKRKREE
;
A
#
# COMPACT_ATOMS: atom_id res chain seq x y z
N MET A 1 -0.94 32.47 -58.58
CA MET A 1 -0.31 33.47 -57.69
C MET A 1 -0.83 33.32 -56.27
N ASN A 2 -0.17 33.89 -55.26
CA ASN A 2 -0.72 33.94 -53.91
C ASN A 2 -1.73 35.09 -53.73
N GLU A 3 -2.38 35.19 -52.57
CA GLU A 3 -3.34 36.26 -52.26
C GLU A 3 -2.76 37.68 -52.29
N LYS A 4 -1.44 37.82 -52.18
CA LYS A 4 -0.73 39.10 -52.29
C LYS A 4 -0.38 39.46 -53.75
N GLY A 5 -0.72 38.60 -54.71
CA GLY A 5 -0.43 38.78 -56.13
C GLY A 5 0.98 38.34 -56.54
N GLU A 6 1.74 37.70 -55.65
CA GLU A 6 3.09 37.21 -55.96
C GLU A 6 2.98 35.91 -56.77
N SER A 7 3.79 35.79 -57.82
CA SER A 7 3.88 34.53 -58.56
C SER A 7 4.52 33.45 -57.67
N ILE A 8 3.84 32.32 -57.53
CA ILE A 8 4.30 31.16 -56.74
C ILE A 8 4.54 29.91 -57.59
N ALA A 9 4.21 29.97 -58.87
CA ALA A 9 4.44 28.92 -59.85
C ALA A 9 4.58 29.57 -61.24
N SER A 10 5.27 28.90 -62.15
CA SER A 10 5.39 29.35 -63.54
C SER A 10 4.05 29.27 -64.27
N ASP A 11 3.82 30.18 -65.19
CA ASP A 11 2.65 30.17 -66.06
C ASP A 11 2.67 28.93 -66.98
N ARG A 12 1.49 28.42 -67.33
CA ARG A 12 1.30 27.29 -68.22
C ARG A 12 0.41 27.70 -69.39
N VAL A 13 0.75 27.21 -70.58
CA VAL A 13 -0.11 27.34 -71.76
C VAL A 13 -1.03 26.13 -71.80
N ASP A 14 -2.33 26.37 -71.67
CA ASP A 14 -3.38 25.35 -71.76
C ASP A 14 -3.72 25.08 -73.23
N THR A 15 -4.37 26.05 -73.87
CA THR A 15 -4.74 26.02 -75.27
C THR A 15 -3.72 26.85 -76.07
N PRO A 16 -2.93 26.26 -76.98
CA PRO A 16 -2.02 27.01 -77.84
C PRO A 16 -2.81 27.91 -78.80
N GLU A 17 -2.11 28.74 -79.59
CA GLU A 17 -2.75 29.62 -80.58
C GLU A 17 -3.76 28.85 -81.45
N SER A 18 -5.02 29.28 -81.38
CA SER A 18 -6.17 28.58 -81.94
C SER A 18 -7.19 29.58 -82.50
N ASP A 19 -8.09 29.10 -83.35
CA ASP A 19 -9.15 29.94 -83.91
C ASP A 19 -10.11 30.46 -82.82
N VAL A 20 -10.64 31.66 -83.05
CA VAL A 20 -11.69 32.23 -82.20
C VAL A 20 -12.88 31.27 -82.13
N ASN A 21 -13.46 31.12 -80.94
CA ASN A 21 -14.50 30.15 -80.57
C ASN A 21 -14.02 28.71 -80.30
N THR A 22 -12.72 28.42 -80.35
CA THR A 22 -12.20 27.13 -79.88
C THR A 22 -12.47 26.98 -78.37
N PRO A 23 -13.07 25.87 -77.90
CA PRO A 23 -13.31 25.67 -76.47
C PRO A 23 -12.00 25.45 -75.71
N TYR A 24 -11.92 25.96 -74.48
CA TYR A 24 -10.83 25.70 -73.55
C TYR A 24 -11.35 25.24 -72.18
N ASP A 25 -10.52 24.49 -71.45
CA ASP A 25 -10.77 24.04 -70.08
C ASP A 25 -9.44 23.94 -69.33
N THR A 26 -9.16 24.90 -68.46
CA THR A 26 -7.88 24.99 -67.74
C THR A 26 -7.85 24.18 -66.45
N THR A 27 -8.89 23.39 -66.14
CA THR A 27 -9.01 22.69 -64.85
C THR A 27 -7.93 21.63 -64.63
N ASP A 28 -7.38 21.06 -65.70
CA ASP A 28 -6.24 20.14 -65.67
C ASP A 28 -4.92 20.82 -65.26
N ASN A 29 -4.83 22.14 -65.45
CA ASN A 29 -3.68 22.98 -65.11
C ASN A 29 -3.77 23.58 -63.69
N LYS A 30 -4.65 23.04 -62.84
CA LYS A 30 -4.90 23.50 -61.46
C LYS A 30 -4.31 22.51 -60.43
N PRO A 31 -3.05 22.68 -59.99
CA PRO A 31 -2.49 21.91 -58.89
C PRO A 31 -3.34 22.03 -57.63
N THR A 32 -3.47 20.93 -56.89
CA THR A 32 -4.07 20.95 -55.55
C THR A 32 -3.17 21.65 -54.55
N VAL A 33 -1.84 21.46 -54.68
CA VAL A 33 -0.82 22.02 -53.81
C VAL A 33 0.34 22.59 -54.64
N ILE A 34 0.86 23.74 -54.21
CA ILE A 34 2.07 24.36 -54.76
C ILE A 34 3.10 24.49 -53.64
N GLU A 35 4.34 24.10 -53.89
CA GLU A 35 5.45 24.31 -52.97
C GLU A 35 6.43 25.35 -53.53
N LYS A 36 6.77 26.35 -52.72
CA LYS A 36 7.73 27.38 -53.07
C LYS A 36 8.41 27.92 -51.82
N ASP A 37 9.75 27.99 -51.85
CA ASP A 37 10.58 28.54 -50.77
C ASP A 37 10.31 27.88 -49.39
N GLY A 38 10.04 26.57 -49.39
CA GLY A 38 9.72 25.81 -48.18
C GLY A 38 8.31 26.02 -47.62
N LYS A 39 7.48 26.84 -48.30
CA LYS A 39 6.08 27.06 -47.98
C LYS A 39 5.19 26.25 -48.91
N ARG A 40 4.04 25.84 -48.40
CA ARG A 40 3.05 25.04 -49.11
C ARG A 40 1.78 25.86 -49.25
N TYR A 41 1.14 25.79 -50.41
CA TYR A 41 -0.04 26.58 -50.72
C TYR A 41 -1.15 25.69 -51.25
N PHE A 42 -2.38 25.90 -50.76
CA PHE A 42 -3.59 25.24 -51.26
C PHE A 42 -4.40 26.17 -52.15
N PHE A 43 -5.14 25.58 -53.09
CA PHE A 43 -6.03 26.35 -53.96
C PHE A 43 -7.11 27.06 -53.13
N ALA A 44 -7.19 28.38 -53.25
CA ALA A 44 -8.19 29.19 -52.56
C ALA A 44 -9.36 29.51 -53.47
N LYS A 45 -9.10 30.10 -54.64
CA LYS A 45 -10.14 30.53 -55.60
C LYS A 45 -9.57 30.84 -56.98
N VAL A 46 -10.44 30.87 -57.98
CA VAL A 46 -10.16 31.51 -59.28
C VAL A 46 -10.25 33.03 -59.07
N LYS A 47 -9.38 33.79 -59.74
CA LYS A 47 -9.43 35.25 -59.69
C LYS A 47 -10.78 35.75 -60.22
N GLU A 48 -11.32 36.75 -59.56
CA GLU A 48 -12.61 37.34 -59.95
C GLU A 48 -12.56 37.87 -61.39
N GLY A 49 -13.52 37.45 -62.21
CA GLY A 49 -13.60 37.78 -63.64
C GLY A 49 -12.94 36.76 -64.57
N ASP A 50 -12.11 35.85 -64.06
CA ASP A 50 -11.53 34.77 -64.85
C ASP A 50 -12.48 33.55 -64.86
N HIS A 51 -12.46 32.78 -65.94
CA HIS A 51 -13.30 31.60 -66.12
C HIS A 51 -12.45 30.39 -66.51
N GLU A 52 -12.55 29.30 -65.75
CA GLU A 52 -11.79 28.05 -65.97
C GLU A 52 -12.17 27.37 -67.31
N THR A 53 -13.39 27.61 -67.80
CA THR A 53 -13.86 27.10 -69.08
C THR A 53 -14.45 28.22 -69.92
N GLY A 54 -14.36 28.09 -71.23
CA GLY A 54 -14.89 29.09 -72.15
C GLY A 54 -14.52 28.82 -73.59
N THR A 55 -14.52 29.87 -74.39
CA THR A 55 -14.07 29.83 -75.79
C THR A 55 -13.03 30.91 -76.03
N VAL A 56 -12.01 30.60 -76.84
CA VAL A 56 -10.96 31.54 -77.23
C VAL A 56 -11.55 32.79 -77.88
N VAL A 57 -11.12 33.96 -77.43
CA VAL A 57 -11.44 35.28 -77.99
C VAL A 57 -10.22 35.87 -78.69
N GLU A 58 -10.38 37.03 -79.36
CA GLU A 58 -9.25 37.74 -79.95
C GLU A 58 -8.26 38.19 -78.86
N GLY A 59 -7.00 37.74 -78.95
CA GLY A 59 -5.95 38.02 -77.98
C GLY A 59 -5.75 36.92 -76.92
N PRO A 60 -4.77 37.08 -76.00
CA PRO A 60 -4.51 36.09 -74.97
C PRO A 60 -5.63 36.08 -73.93
N THR A 61 -6.17 34.91 -73.63
CA THR A 61 -7.06 34.68 -72.49
C THR A 61 -6.21 34.21 -71.31
N HIS A 62 -6.34 34.84 -70.15
CA HIS A 62 -5.62 34.48 -68.93
C HIS A 62 -6.61 33.94 -67.90
N VAL A 63 -6.29 32.77 -67.32
CA VAL A 63 -6.98 32.23 -66.15
C VAL A 63 -6.01 32.21 -64.99
N THR A 64 -6.33 32.92 -63.92
CA THR A 64 -5.45 33.09 -62.78
C THR A 64 -6.00 32.34 -61.57
N TYR A 65 -5.24 31.36 -61.10
CA TYR A 65 -5.52 30.66 -59.86
C TYR A 65 -4.86 31.36 -58.67
N ILE A 66 -5.65 31.61 -57.62
CA ILE A 66 -5.21 32.18 -56.34
C ILE A 66 -5.04 31.05 -55.34
N TYR A 67 -3.87 31.00 -54.71
CA TYR A 67 -3.53 30.04 -53.67
C TYR A 67 -3.24 30.75 -52.35
N ARG A 68 -3.51 30.06 -51.24
CA ARG A 68 -3.24 30.54 -49.88
C ARG A 68 -2.26 29.60 -49.19
N GLU A 69 -1.40 30.16 -48.35
CA GLU A 69 -0.40 29.39 -47.59
C GLU A 69 -1.11 28.52 -46.54
N TYR A 70 -0.65 27.28 -46.38
CA TYR A 70 -1.08 26.41 -45.28
C TYR A 70 -0.61 26.99 -43.94
N GLY A 71 -1.41 26.80 -42.90
CA GLY A 71 -1.05 27.10 -41.52
C GLY A 71 -0.05 26.10 -40.95
N SER A 72 0.27 26.28 -39.67
CA SER A 72 1.15 25.40 -38.90
C SER A 72 0.57 25.13 -37.52
N TYR A 73 0.98 24.02 -36.91
CA TYR A 73 0.90 23.88 -35.46
C TYR A 73 1.97 24.76 -34.81
N LEU A 74 1.59 25.47 -33.75
CA LEU A 74 2.47 26.36 -32.99
C LEU A 74 2.65 25.83 -31.56
N PRO A 75 3.66 24.98 -31.31
CA PRO A 75 4.03 24.53 -29.97
C PRO A 75 4.38 25.69 -29.03
N TYR A 76 3.80 25.74 -27.83
CA TYR A 76 4.18 26.72 -26.81
C TYR A 76 4.06 26.18 -25.39
N ILE A 77 4.80 26.75 -24.43
CA ILE A 77 4.64 26.47 -23.00
C ILE A 77 3.92 27.68 -22.36
N PRO A 78 2.72 27.50 -21.76
CA PRO A 78 2.02 28.57 -21.07
C PRO A 78 2.87 29.21 -19.96
N GLY A 79 2.85 30.54 -19.85
CA GLY A 79 3.56 31.27 -18.79
C GLY A 79 5.07 31.40 -18.96
N VAL A 80 5.62 30.96 -20.10
CA VAL A 80 7.01 31.23 -20.49
C VAL A 80 7.00 32.36 -21.52
N ASP A 81 7.70 33.47 -21.21
CA ASP A 81 7.92 34.59 -22.12
C ASP A 81 8.88 34.17 -23.24
N ASN A 82 8.41 33.34 -24.19
CA ASN A 82 8.95 33.09 -25.53
C ASN A 82 8.30 31.83 -26.14
N PRO A 83 7.05 31.90 -26.64
CA PRO A 83 6.46 30.81 -27.41
C PRO A 83 7.24 30.48 -28.71
N GLY A 84 8.11 31.39 -29.17
CA GLY A 84 8.85 31.30 -30.44
C GLY A 84 10.15 30.50 -30.44
N ASP A 85 10.61 29.96 -29.30
CA ASP A 85 11.80 29.08 -29.29
C ASP A 85 11.52 27.67 -29.83
N ARG A 86 10.28 27.40 -30.24
CA ARG A 86 9.89 26.10 -30.80
C ARG A 86 9.51 26.27 -32.26
N PRO A 87 10.12 25.49 -33.17
CA PRO A 87 9.83 25.61 -34.58
C PRO A 87 8.35 25.26 -34.84
N PRO A 88 7.64 26.06 -35.65
CA PRO A 88 6.32 25.70 -36.17
C PRO A 88 6.38 24.35 -36.89
N VAL A 89 5.32 23.57 -36.76
CA VAL A 89 5.16 22.30 -37.48
C VAL A 89 4.15 22.54 -38.61
N PRO A 90 4.57 22.57 -39.88
CA PRO A 90 3.67 22.87 -40.99
C PRO A 90 2.60 21.79 -41.15
N TYR A 91 1.42 22.18 -41.60
CA TYR A 91 0.42 21.23 -42.03
C TYR A 91 0.86 20.44 -43.27
N ASP A 92 0.38 19.21 -43.37
CA ASP A 92 0.49 18.40 -44.57
C ASP A 92 -0.62 18.74 -45.60
N ASP A 93 -0.85 17.84 -46.57
CA ASP A 93 -1.89 17.99 -47.59
C ASP A 93 -3.27 17.55 -47.12
N THR A 94 -3.34 16.87 -45.98
CA THR A 94 -4.55 16.37 -45.34
C THR A 94 -4.65 16.95 -43.92
N PRO A 95 -4.69 18.30 -43.75
CA PRO A 95 -4.68 18.93 -42.43
C PRO A 95 -5.90 18.58 -41.55
N LEU A 96 -6.93 17.99 -42.14
CA LEU A 96 -8.10 17.47 -41.43
C LEU A 96 -7.90 16.06 -40.86
N GLU A 97 -6.81 15.40 -41.23
CA GLU A 97 -6.39 14.06 -40.83
C GLU A 97 -5.10 14.19 -39.99
N PRO A 98 -5.19 14.39 -38.66
CA PRO A 98 -4.03 14.70 -37.85
C PRO A 98 -2.98 13.58 -37.81
N GLU A 99 -3.37 12.35 -38.13
CA GLU A 99 -2.46 11.20 -38.17
C GLU A 99 -1.47 11.24 -39.35
N ASP A 100 -1.83 11.92 -40.44
CA ASP A 100 -0.96 12.11 -41.60
C ASP A 100 0.04 13.25 -41.38
N ASN A 101 -0.30 14.16 -40.46
CA ASN A 101 0.47 15.38 -40.24
C ASN A 101 1.82 15.08 -39.56
N PRO A 102 2.85 15.92 -39.80
CA PRO A 102 4.13 15.75 -39.13
C PRO A 102 3.96 15.79 -37.60
N PRO A 103 4.70 14.93 -36.86
CA PRO A 103 4.55 14.85 -35.41
C PRO A 103 5.02 16.14 -34.73
N LEU A 104 4.31 16.54 -33.68
CA LEU A 104 4.73 17.62 -32.80
C LEU A 104 6.02 17.23 -32.06
N PRO A 105 6.93 18.19 -31.78
CA PRO A 105 8.23 17.88 -31.19
C PRO A 105 8.12 17.31 -29.77
N TYR A 106 9.03 16.42 -29.40
CA TYR A 106 9.21 16.01 -28.01
C TYR A 106 9.92 17.11 -27.22
N ILE A 107 9.41 17.38 -26.02
CA ILE A 107 10.01 18.33 -25.08
C ILE A 107 10.21 17.59 -23.75
N PRO A 108 11.46 17.41 -23.28
CA PRO A 108 11.71 16.72 -22.02
C PRO A 108 10.95 17.35 -20.85
N GLY A 109 10.13 16.56 -20.16
CA GLY A 109 9.33 16.96 -19.00
C GLY A 109 8.08 17.78 -19.33
N TYR A 110 7.63 17.79 -20.59
CA TYR A 110 6.38 18.42 -21.00
C TYR A 110 5.59 17.53 -21.99
N THR A 111 4.27 17.51 -21.84
CA THR A 111 3.33 16.80 -22.72
C THR A 111 2.42 17.79 -23.44
N PRO A 112 2.29 17.73 -24.79
CA PRO A 112 1.35 18.57 -25.51
C PRO A 112 -0.09 18.18 -25.23
N LYS A 113 -0.98 19.17 -25.23
CA LYS A 113 -2.41 18.98 -25.00
C LYS A 113 -3.24 19.40 -26.22
N ASP A 114 -4.39 18.75 -26.38
CA ASP A 114 -5.43 19.23 -27.29
C ASP A 114 -6.09 20.53 -26.74
N PRO A 115 -6.92 21.22 -27.54
CA PRO A 115 -7.65 22.41 -27.08
C PRO A 115 -8.60 22.17 -25.89
N ALA A 116 -8.97 20.92 -25.60
CA ALA A 116 -9.79 20.54 -24.45
C ALA A 116 -8.95 20.23 -23.19
N GLY A 117 -7.62 20.30 -23.28
CA GLY A 117 -6.67 20.04 -22.19
C GLY A 117 -6.26 18.57 -22.03
N ASN A 118 -6.69 17.67 -22.91
CA ASN A 118 -6.31 16.26 -22.84
C ASN A 118 -4.90 16.07 -23.41
N PRO A 119 -4.04 15.23 -22.78
CA PRO A 119 -2.74 14.91 -23.34
C PRO A 119 -2.84 14.20 -24.69
N LEU A 120 -2.04 14.66 -25.64
CA LEU A 120 -1.91 14.03 -26.95
C LEU A 120 -1.14 12.73 -26.86
N LYS A 121 -1.36 11.86 -27.84
CA LYS A 121 -0.72 10.55 -27.90
C LYS A 121 0.66 10.66 -28.53
N PRO A 122 1.67 9.95 -28.00
CA PRO A 122 2.94 9.78 -28.71
C PRO A 122 2.72 9.22 -30.12
N ALA A 123 3.48 9.70 -31.09
CA ALA A 123 3.49 9.15 -32.45
C ALA A 123 4.01 7.70 -32.46
N ASP A 124 4.96 7.39 -31.58
CA ASP A 124 5.36 6.02 -31.23
C ASP A 124 4.96 5.72 -29.78
N PRO A 125 4.01 4.80 -29.52
CA PRO A 125 3.56 4.46 -28.17
C PRO A 125 4.66 3.96 -27.22
N THR A 126 5.81 3.54 -27.75
CA THR A 126 6.94 3.03 -26.97
C THR A 126 8.10 4.03 -26.85
N ASP A 127 8.07 5.13 -27.62
CA ASP A 127 9.13 6.13 -27.66
C ASP A 127 8.57 7.55 -27.88
N PRO A 128 8.24 8.28 -26.78
CA PRO A 128 7.78 9.67 -26.87
C PRO A 128 8.77 10.64 -27.53
N SER A 129 10.07 10.27 -27.66
CA SER A 129 11.05 11.11 -28.34
C SER A 129 10.79 11.24 -29.85
N LYS A 130 9.93 10.38 -30.42
CA LYS A 130 9.41 10.49 -31.79
C LYS A 130 8.36 11.56 -31.97
N GLY A 131 7.99 12.26 -30.90
CA GLY A 131 7.00 13.32 -30.93
C GLY A 131 5.59 12.81 -30.69
N TYR A 132 4.61 13.67 -30.97
CA TYR A 132 3.20 13.44 -30.67
C TYR A 132 2.34 13.61 -31.92
N VAL A 133 1.29 12.81 -32.03
CA VAL A 133 0.27 13.02 -33.07
C VAL A 133 -0.41 14.36 -32.77
N PRO A 134 -0.45 15.30 -33.73
CA PRO A 134 -1.07 16.61 -33.51
C PRO A 134 -2.58 16.50 -33.25
N PRO A 135 -3.21 17.54 -32.67
CA PRO A 135 -4.66 17.61 -32.56
C PRO A 135 -5.29 17.95 -33.92
N SER A 136 -6.62 17.86 -34.02
CA SER A 136 -7.34 18.47 -35.16
C SER A 136 -7.07 19.97 -35.23
N ILE A 137 -6.96 20.51 -36.46
CA ILE A 137 -6.76 21.94 -36.66
C ILE A 137 -7.92 22.77 -36.12
N THR A 138 -7.61 23.98 -35.68
CA THR A 138 -8.57 24.88 -35.00
C THR A 138 -9.71 25.33 -35.91
N ASN A 139 -9.46 25.45 -37.23
CA ASN A 139 -10.46 25.83 -38.21
C ASN A 139 -10.47 24.87 -39.42
N PRO A 140 -11.33 23.83 -39.41
CA PRO A 140 -11.43 22.87 -40.51
C PRO A 140 -11.79 23.47 -41.88
N ASN A 141 -12.42 24.64 -41.90
CA ASN A 141 -12.82 25.30 -43.15
C ASN A 141 -11.75 26.27 -43.67
N ASP A 142 -10.67 26.47 -42.93
CA ASP A 142 -9.56 27.34 -43.31
C ASP A 142 -8.23 26.75 -42.86
N PRO A 143 -7.63 25.85 -43.68
CA PRO A 143 -6.34 25.26 -43.37
C PRO A 143 -5.17 26.25 -43.47
N GLY A 144 -5.43 27.54 -43.77
CA GLY A 144 -4.45 28.62 -43.69
C GLY A 144 -4.39 29.30 -42.33
N THR A 145 -5.10 28.79 -41.31
CA THR A 145 -5.07 29.30 -39.93
C THR A 145 -4.18 28.43 -39.06
N ASP A 146 -3.26 29.04 -38.32
CA ASP A 146 -2.39 28.34 -37.38
C ASP A 146 -3.15 27.73 -36.20
N THR A 147 -2.63 26.63 -35.64
CA THR A 147 -3.19 25.93 -34.49
C THR A 147 -2.21 25.97 -33.32
N PRO A 148 -2.46 26.80 -32.29
CA PRO A 148 -1.66 26.79 -31.08
C PRO A 148 -1.77 25.46 -30.34
N VAL A 149 -0.64 24.90 -29.91
CA VAL A 149 -0.60 23.66 -29.14
C VAL A 149 0.15 23.88 -27.81
N PRO A 150 -0.56 23.93 -26.68
CA PRO A 150 0.07 24.08 -25.37
C PRO A 150 0.79 22.80 -24.95
N TYR A 151 1.98 22.98 -24.37
CA TYR A 151 2.73 21.95 -23.67
C TYR A 151 2.66 22.20 -22.17
N GLU A 152 2.12 21.23 -21.45
CA GLU A 152 2.00 21.27 -20.00
C GLU A 152 3.17 20.51 -19.38
N LYS A 153 3.70 21.05 -18.28
CA LYS A 153 4.79 20.40 -17.55
C LYS A 153 4.30 19.10 -16.95
N ASP A 154 5.06 18.03 -17.13
CA ASP A 154 4.73 16.74 -16.54
C ASP A 154 4.81 16.85 -15.01
N PRO A 155 3.88 16.19 -14.28
CA PRO A 155 3.98 16.13 -12.82
C PRO A 155 5.30 15.46 -12.46
N ALA A 156 6.03 16.06 -11.51
CA ALA A 156 7.23 15.43 -10.97
C ALA A 156 6.84 14.07 -10.36
N PRO A 157 7.59 12.99 -10.63
CA PRO A 157 7.31 11.70 -10.01
C PRO A 157 7.43 11.85 -8.49
N LYS A 158 6.54 11.19 -7.78
CA LYS A 158 6.47 11.21 -6.31
C LYS A 158 6.43 9.79 -5.76
N GLY A 159 6.76 9.67 -4.47
CA GLY A 159 6.63 8.41 -3.77
C GLY A 159 6.37 8.55 -2.28
N THR A 160 6.11 7.40 -1.66
CA THR A 160 5.79 7.24 -0.23
C THR A 160 6.59 6.10 0.35
N VAL A 161 6.96 6.19 1.63
CA VAL A 161 7.60 5.08 2.36
C VAL A 161 6.65 4.57 3.43
N VAL A 162 6.36 3.26 3.39
CA VAL A 162 5.42 2.60 4.30
C VAL A 162 6.10 1.43 5.00
N VAL A 163 6.04 1.43 6.32
CA VAL A 163 6.55 0.37 7.18
C VAL A 163 5.47 -0.68 7.43
N ARG A 164 5.85 -1.94 7.34
CA ARG A 164 4.99 -3.11 7.61
C ARG A 164 5.53 -3.95 8.75
N TYR A 165 4.62 -4.51 9.54
CA TYR A 165 4.96 -5.37 10.68
C TYR A 165 4.37 -6.76 10.47
N VAL A 166 5.24 -7.75 10.24
CA VAL A 166 4.82 -9.13 9.99
C VAL A 166 5.54 -10.09 10.92
N ASN A 167 4.94 -11.24 11.18
CA ASN A 167 5.64 -12.35 11.83
C ASN A 167 6.50 -13.15 10.83
N GLU A 168 7.23 -14.17 11.30
CA GLU A 168 8.06 -15.04 10.46
C GLU A 168 7.28 -15.82 9.37
N LYS A 169 5.96 -15.92 9.50
CA LYS A 169 5.07 -16.54 8.48
C LYS A 169 4.56 -15.53 7.45
N GLY A 170 4.89 -14.25 7.61
CA GLY A 170 4.40 -13.16 6.76
C GLY A 170 3.02 -12.63 7.13
N GLU A 171 2.46 -13.04 8.27
CA GLU A 171 1.16 -12.54 8.75
C GLU A 171 1.33 -11.18 9.42
N SER A 172 0.45 -10.22 9.12
CA SER A 172 0.49 -8.88 9.73
C SER A 172 0.14 -8.94 11.22
N ILE A 173 1.01 -8.37 12.05
CA ILE A 173 0.85 -8.33 13.51
C ILE A 173 0.60 -6.92 14.06
N ALA A 174 0.75 -5.88 13.23
CA ALA A 174 0.35 -4.51 13.53
C ALA A 174 -0.02 -3.78 12.21
N SER A 175 -0.74 -2.67 12.35
CA SER A 175 -1.10 -1.83 11.19
C SER A 175 0.13 -1.21 10.54
N ASP A 176 0.11 -1.13 9.21
CA ASP A 176 1.11 -0.41 8.43
C ASP A 176 1.21 1.07 8.90
N ARG A 177 2.43 1.62 8.88
CA ARG A 177 2.70 3.02 9.23
C ARG A 177 3.31 3.75 8.04
N VAL A 178 2.80 4.94 7.74
CA VAL A 178 3.47 5.84 6.78
C VAL A 178 4.64 6.48 7.51
N ASP A 179 5.84 6.22 7.02
CA ASP A 179 7.06 6.83 7.51
C ASP A 179 7.27 8.19 6.82
N THR A 180 7.40 8.14 5.50
CA THR A 180 7.53 9.33 4.65
C THR A 180 6.28 9.46 3.79
N PRO A 181 5.45 10.51 3.98
CA PRO A 181 4.27 10.76 3.16
C PRO A 181 4.67 11.12 1.71
N GLU A 182 3.69 11.35 0.85
CA GLU A 182 3.94 11.64 -0.57
C GLU A 182 4.93 12.80 -0.73
N SER A 183 6.12 12.48 -1.23
CA SER A 183 7.27 13.37 -1.32
C SER A 183 7.93 13.25 -2.70
N ASP A 184 8.73 14.24 -3.05
CA ASP A 184 9.49 14.22 -4.31
C ASP A 184 10.52 13.09 -4.30
N VAL A 185 10.76 12.48 -5.46
CA VAL A 185 11.82 11.49 -5.64
C VAL A 185 13.17 12.07 -5.22
N ASN A 186 14.01 11.22 -4.61
CA ASN A 186 15.28 11.54 -3.95
C ASN A 186 15.18 12.17 -2.55
N THR A 187 13.98 12.36 -2.00
CA THR A 187 13.82 12.76 -0.58
C THR A 187 14.39 11.66 0.33
N PRO A 188 15.31 11.95 1.27
CA PRO A 188 15.86 10.93 2.16
C PRO A 188 14.81 10.43 3.16
N TYR A 189 14.85 9.14 3.52
CA TYR A 189 14.01 8.54 4.55
C TYR A 189 14.84 7.69 5.52
N ASP A 190 14.33 7.51 6.75
CA ASP A 190 14.87 6.63 7.79
C ASP A 190 13.72 6.08 8.63
N THR A 191 13.46 4.78 8.54
CA THR A 191 12.31 4.13 9.19
C THR A 191 12.58 3.64 10.62
N THR A 192 13.77 3.92 11.19
CA THR A 192 14.17 3.34 12.49
C THR A 192 13.32 3.82 13.66
N ASP A 193 12.67 4.98 13.56
CA ASP A 193 11.68 5.49 14.52
C ASP A 193 10.36 4.68 14.52
N ASN A 194 10.14 3.92 13.45
CA ASN A 194 9.00 3.02 13.26
C ASN A 194 9.35 1.56 13.60
N LYS A 195 10.45 1.29 14.33
CA LYS A 195 10.85 -0.06 14.77
C LYS A 195 10.64 -0.27 16.28
N PRO A 196 9.42 -0.62 16.74
CA PRO A 196 9.19 -0.96 18.14
C PRO A 196 9.95 -2.25 18.51
N VAL A 197 10.44 -2.31 19.75
CA VAL A 197 11.15 -3.49 20.29
C VAL A 197 10.21 -4.68 20.42
N THR A 198 9.01 -4.44 20.97
CA THR A 198 7.95 -5.43 21.15
C THR A 198 6.65 -5.01 20.46
N ILE A 199 5.94 -5.97 19.88
CA ILE A 199 4.56 -5.84 19.40
C ILE A 199 3.68 -6.87 20.10
N GLU A 200 2.50 -6.47 20.56
CA GLU A 200 1.49 -7.37 21.11
C GLU A 200 0.31 -7.53 20.14
N LYS A 201 -0.09 -8.78 19.88
CA LYS A 201 -1.21 -9.10 19.00
C LYS A 201 -1.89 -10.38 19.46
N ASP A 202 -3.19 -10.34 19.66
CA ASP A 202 -4.03 -11.49 20.02
C ASP A 202 -3.51 -12.27 21.26
N GLY A 203 -3.00 -11.56 22.25
CA GLY A 203 -2.45 -12.13 23.49
C GLY A 203 -1.05 -12.74 23.36
N LYS A 204 -0.41 -12.60 22.20
CA LYS A 204 0.97 -13.00 21.93
C LYS A 204 1.87 -11.78 21.88
N ARG A 205 3.12 -11.96 22.29
CA ARG A 205 4.17 -10.94 22.26
C ARG A 205 5.21 -11.31 21.23
N TYR A 206 5.69 -10.33 20.48
CA TYR A 206 6.67 -10.52 19.42
C TYR A 206 7.83 -9.56 19.58
N PHE A 207 9.07 -10.03 19.45
CA PHE A 207 10.27 -9.22 19.42
C PHE A 207 10.78 -9.03 18.00
N PHE A 208 11.43 -7.90 17.74
CA PHE A 208 12.06 -7.64 16.44
C PHE A 208 13.11 -8.72 16.13
N ALA A 209 12.97 -9.39 14.99
CA ALA A 209 13.91 -10.42 14.54
C ALA A 209 14.87 -9.85 13.49
N LYS A 210 14.33 -9.27 12.41
CA LYS A 210 15.13 -8.71 11.31
C LYS A 210 14.31 -7.83 10.37
N VAL A 211 15.00 -7.05 9.56
CA VAL A 211 14.41 -6.44 8.36
C VAL A 211 14.28 -7.52 7.29
N LYS A 212 13.20 -7.49 6.51
CA LYS A 212 13.01 -8.40 5.38
C LYS A 212 14.16 -8.23 4.37
N GLU A 213 14.63 -9.34 3.83
CA GLU A 213 15.71 -9.35 2.84
C GLU A 213 15.34 -8.51 1.61
N GLY A 214 16.23 -7.60 1.22
CA GLY A 214 16.04 -6.65 0.12
C GLY A 214 15.42 -5.30 0.52
N ASP A 215 14.81 -5.20 1.70
CA ASP A 215 14.29 -3.93 2.20
C ASP A 215 15.43 -3.16 2.91
N HIS A 216 15.40 -1.82 2.82
CA HIS A 216 16.40 -0.94 3.43
C HIS A 216 15.73 0.11 4.31
N GLU A 217 16.19 0.22 5.55
CA GLU A 217 15.63 1.15 6.55
C GLU A 217 15.94 2.61 6.26
N THR A 218 17.03 2.85 5.53
CA THR A 218 17.42 4.18 5.08
C THR A 218 17.59 4.18 3.58
N GLY A 219 17.31 5.32 2.96
CA GLY A 219 17.42 5.46 1.52
C GLY A 219 16.85 6.78 1.05
N THR A 220 16.41 6.78 -0.20
CA THR A 220 15.74 7.93 -0.81
C THR A 220 14.46 7.46 -1.49
N VAL A 221 13.43 8.30 -1.46
CA VAL A 221 12.13 8.04 -2.09
C VAL A 221 12.31 7.81 -3.58
N VAL A 222 11.70 6.74 -4.09
CA VAL A 222 11.57 6.45 -5.53
C VAL A 222 10.13 6.61 -5.96
N GLU A 223 9.85 6.61 -7.26
CA GLU A 223 8.49 6.71 -7.77
C GLU A 223 7.61 5.56 -7.24
N GLY A 224 6.42 5.88 -6.75
CA GLY A 224 5.48 4.92 -6.16
C GLY A 224 5.70 4.67 -4.66
N THR A 225 5.28 3.50 -4.17
CA THR A 225 5.36 3.17 -2.74
C THR A 225 6.52 2.23 -2.45
N THR A 226 7.48 2.69 -1.64
CA THR A 226 8.52 1.85 -1.04
C THR A 226 7.98 1.20 0.23
N HIS A 227 8.20 -0.10 0.37
CA HIS A 227 7.84 -0.85 1.58
C HIS A 227 9.10 -1.24 2.36
N VAL A 228 9.10 -0.98 3.66
CA VAL A 228 10.11 -1.52 4.59
C VAL A 228 9.41 -2.45 5.56
N THR A 229 9.73 -3.72 5.50
CA THR A 229 9.06 -4.77 6.27
C THR A 229 9.93 -5.21 7.43
N TYR A 230 9.44 -4.98 8.65
CA TYR A 230 10.03 -5.52 9.86
C TYR A 230 9.40 -6.87 10.20
N ILE A 231 10.26 -7.89 10.33
CA ILE A 231 9.88 -9.25 10.70
C ILE A 231 10.12 -9.42 12.19
N TYR A 232 9.08 -9.88 12.87
CA TYR A 232 9.09 -10.16 14.29
C TYR A 232 8.91 -11.66 14.55
N ARG A 233 9.45 -12.12 15.68
CA ARG A 233 9.33 -13.50 16.15
C ARG A 233 8.61 -13.54 17.49
N GLU A 234 7.78 -14.56 17.71
CA GLU A 234 7.04 -14.74 18.95
C GLU A 234 8.00 -15.04 20.11
N TYR A 235 7.79 -14.43 21.27
CA TYR A 235 8.49 -14.80 22.50
C TYR A 235 8.13 -16.22 22.92
N GLY A 236 9.09 -16.94 23.50
CA GLY A 236 8.85 -18.24 24.13
C GLY A 236 8.09 -18.13 25.45
N SER A 237 7.96 -19.26 26.12
CA SER A 237 7.33 -19.37 27.43
C SER A 237 8.12 -20.29 28.36
N TYR A 238 7.98 -20.08 29.66
CA TYR A 238 8.30 -21.11 30.63
C TYR A 238 7.25 -22.21 30.55
N LEU A 239 7.70 -23.47 30.54
CA LEU A 239 6.86 -24.66 30.48
C LEU A 239 6.99 -25.46 31.79
N PRO A 240 6.16 -25.17 32.80
CA PRO A 240 6.08 -25.97 34.03
C PRO A 240 5.72 -27.43 33.75
N TYR A 241 6.51 -28.38 34.26
CA TYR A 241 6.18 -29.81 34.17
C TYR A 241 6.61 -30.58 35.42
N ILE A 242 5.98 -31.74 35.67
CA ILE A 242 6.37 -32.66 36.76
C ILE A 242 7.03 -33.89 36.12
N PRO A 243 8.32 -34.18 36.40
CA PRO A 243 9.00 -35.36 35.88
C PRO A 243 8.31 -36.68 36.31
N GLY A 244 8.23 -37.66 35.41
CA GLY A 244 7.71 -39.01 35.71
C GLY A 244 6.19 -39.12 35.87
N VAL A 245 5.43 -38.08 35.51
CA VAL A 245 3.96 -38.12 35.42
C VAL A 245 3.55 -38.14 33.95
N ASP A 246 2.75 -39.14 33.56
CA ASP A 246 2.15 -39.19 32.22
C ASP A 246 1.17 -37.99 32.08
N ASN A 247 1.41 -37.15 31.06
CA ASN A 247 0.85 -35.79 30.86
C ASN A 247 1.53 -34.64 31.64
N PRO A 248 2.79 -34.29 31.30
CA PRO A 248 3.41 -33.04 31.74
C PRO A 248 2.65 -31.77 31.27
N GLY A 249 1.79 -31.88 30.25
CA GLY A 249 1.22 -30.75 29.50
C GLY A 249 -0.09 -30.14 30.00
N ASN A 250 -0.48 -30.30 31.26
CA ASN A 250 -1.71 -29.68 31.79
C ASN A 250 -1.43 -28.51 32.76
N ARG A 251 -0.32 -27.81 32.54
CA ARG A 251 0.00 -26.55 33.21
C ARG A 251 0.08 -25.46 32.14
N PRO A 252 -0.61 -24.32 32.32
CA PRO A 252 -0.52 -23.21 31.39
C PRO A 252 0.95 -22.79 31.22
N PRO A 253 1.43 -22.61 29.98
CA PRO A 253 2.68 -21.90 29.71
C PRO A 253 2.66 -20.52 30.38
N VAL A 254 3.80 -20.09 30.89
CA VAL A 254 3.99 -18.74 31.42
C VAL A 254 4.78 -17.96 30.37
N PRO A 255 4.16 -17.00 29.64
CA PRO A 255 4.85 -16.26 28.60
C PRO A 255 5.99 -15.44 29.17
N TYR A 256 7.07 -15.30 28.40
CA TYR A 256 8.11 -14.34 28.74
C TYR A 256 7.58 -12.90 28.71
N ASP A 257 8.26 -12.03 29.44
CA ASP A 257 8.11 -10.58 29.31
C ASP A 257 8.99 -10.00 28.18
N ASP A 258 9.14 -8.66 28.16
CA ASP A 258 10.04 -7.98 27.20
C ASP A 258 11.52 -8.15 27.53
N THR A 259 11.83 -8.52 28.76
CA THR A 259 13.16 -8.63 29.38
C THR A 259 13.40 -10.06 29.87
N PRO A 260 13.32 -11.10 28.99
CA PRO A 260 13.40 -12.51 29.40
C PRO A 260 14.74 -12.91 30.04
N LEU A 261 15.76 -12.05 29.91
CA LEU A 261 17.06 -12.23 30.55
C LEU A 261 17.07 -11.79 32.01
N GLU A 262 16.05 -11.05 32.45
CA GLU A 262 15.86 -10.53 33.80
C GLU A 262 14.72 -11.32 34.46
N PRO A 263 15.02 -12.41 35.20
CA PRO A 263 13.98 -13.32 35.68
C PRO A 263 13.03 -12.67 36.69
N GLU A 264 13.43 -11.57 37.33
CA GLU A 264 12.60 -10.84 38.30
C GLU A 264 11.47 -10.03 37.63
N ASP A 265 11.65 -9.64 36.37
CA ASP A 265 10.64 -8.89 35.61
C ASP A 265 9.57 -9.83 35.01
N ASN A 266 9.92 -11.11 34.86
CA ASN A 266 9.08 -12.11 34.24
C ASN A 266 7.89 -12.52 35.13
N PRO A 267 6.76 -12.93 34.55
CA PRO A 267 5.62 -13.39 35.33
C PRO A 267 5.99 -14.59 36.21
N PRO A 268 5.47 -14.66 37.45
CA PRO A 268 5.86 -15.70 38.38
C PRO A 268 5.35 -17.07 37.94
N LEU A 269 6.19 -18.09 38.15
CA LEU A 269 5.80 -19.47 37.91
C LEU A 269 4.72 -19.92 38.91
N PRO A 270 3.76 -20.75 38.48
CA PRO A 270 2.60 -21.09 39.30
C PRO A 270 2.97 -21.95 40.53
N TYR A 271 2.34 -21.68 41.67
CA TYR A 271 2.43 -22.58 42.82
C TYR A 271 1.73 -23.91 42.55
N ILE A 272 2.45 -25.02 42.78
CA ILE A 272 1.89 -26.37 42.71
C ILE A 272 1.97 -27.02 44.11
N PRO A 273 0.84 -27.33 44.76
CA PRO A 273 0.84 -27.94 46.09
C PRO A 273 1.68 -29.23 46.16
N GLY A 274 2.64 -29.27 47.09
CA GLY A 274 3.51 -30.42 47.31
C GLY A 274 4.71 -30.54 46.35
N TYR A 275 4.92 -29.54 45.47
CA TYR A 275 6.05 -29.50 44.54
C TYR A 275 6.79 -28.15 44.62
N THR A 276 8.09 -28.17 44.30
CA THR A 276 8.93 -26.97 44.19
C THR A 276 9.61 -26.94 42.82
N PRO A 277 9.51 -25.83 42.05
CA PRO A 277 10.21 -25.71 40.78
C PRO A 277 11.73 -25.61 40.98
N LYS A 278 12.49 -26.17 40.04
CA LYS A 278 13.95 -26.16 40.05
C LYS A 278 14.51 -25.40 38.85
N ASP A 279 15.69 -24.83 39.03
CA ASP A 279 16.51 -24.33 37.94
C ASP A 279 17.11 -25.51 37.11
N PRO A 280 17.74 -25.24 35.95
CA PRO A 280 18.41 -26.28 35.16
C PRO A 280 19.54 -27.03 35.88
N ALA A 281 20.09 -26.48 36.96
CA ALA A 281 21.11 -27.12 37.79
C ALA A 281 20.50 -27.98 38.93
N GLY A 282 19.18 -28.01 39.07
CA GLY A 282 18.44 -28.77 40.09
C GLY A 282 18.22 -28.02 41.41
N ASN A 283 18.64 -26.75 41.52
CA ASN A 283 18.45 -25.96 42.74
C ASN A 283 16.99 -25.47 42.85
N PRO A 284 16.39 -25.47 44.05
CA PRO A 284 15.05 -24.93 44.23
C PRO A 284 14.99 -23.43 43.91
N LEU A 285 13.97 -23.02 43.15
CA LEU A 285 13.72 -21.61 42.88
C LEU A 285 13.14 -20.90 44.11
N LYS A 286 13.33 -19.58 44.16
CA LYS A 286 12.89 -18.73 45.26
C LYS A 286 11.40 -18.39 45.11
N PRO A 287 10.58 -18.51 46.18
CA PRO A 287 9.25 -17.93 46.19
C PRO A 287 9.31 -16.43 45.97
N VAL A 288 8.32 -15.87 45.27
CA VAL A 288 8.16 -14.41 45.13
C VAL A 288 7.95 -13.77 46.50
N ASP A 289 7.12 -14.40 47.33
CA ASP A 289 6.92 -14.05 48.74
C ASP A 289 7.47 -15.18 49.62
N PRO A 290 8.57 -14.98 50.38
CA PRO A 290 9.14 -15.99 51.26
C PRO A 290 8.18 -16.53 52.34
N THR A 291 7.11 -15.80 52.65
CA THR A 291 6.11 -16.16 53.66
C THR A 291 4.84 -16.76 53.07
N ASP A 292 4.62 -16.59 51.77
CA ASP A 292 3.44 -17.10 51.05
C ASP A 292 3.84 -17.70 49.67
N PRO A 293 4.17 -19.00 49.61
CA PRO A 293 4.55 -19.64 48.35
C PRO A 293 3.40 -19.73 47.34
N THR A 294 2.15 -19.45 47.74
CA THR A 294 1.01 -19.44 46.81
C THR A 294 1.08 -18.28 45.80
N LYS A 295 1.94 -17.28 46.06
CA LYS A 295 2.29 -16.20 45.12
C LYS A 295 3.17 -16.65 43.96
N GLY A 296 3.62 -17.91 43.96
CA GLY A 296 4.46 -18.47 42.91
C GLY A 296 5.95 -18.26 43.17
N TYR A 297 6.75 -18.53 42.13
CA TYR A 297 8.20 -18.52 42.20
C TYR A 297 8.79 -17.61 41.14
N VAL A 298 9.89 -16.94 41.48
CA VAL A 298 10.68 -16.21 40.49
C VAL A 298 11.23 -17.24 39.50
N PRO A 299 10.99 -17.07 38.18
CA PRO A 299 11.46 -18.01 37.18
C PRO A 299 13.00 -18.09 37.13
N PRO A 300 13.56 -19.14 36.49
CA PRO A 300 14.98 -19.15 36.17
C PRO A 300 15.28 -18.24 34.97
N THR A 301 16.57 -18.01 34.70
CA THR A 301 17.00 -17.49 33.40
C THR A 301 16.55 -18.41 32.26
N ILE A 302 16.19 -17.84 31.11
CA ILE A 302 15.77 -18.63 29.94
C ILE A 302 16.87 -19.58 29.44
N THR A 303 16.45 -20.68 28.83
CA THR A 303 17.34 -21.76 28.35
C THR A 303 18.30 -21.29 27.26
N ASN A 304 17.87 -20.36 26.41
CA ASN A 304 18.69 -19.79 25.34
C ASN A 304 18.70 -18.25 25.39
N PRO A 305 19.68 -17.62 26.08
CA PRO A 305 19.78 -16.17 26.18
C PRO A 305 19.90 -15.43 24.83
N ASN A 306 20.35 -16.12 23.77
CA ASN A 306 20.50 -15.52 22.45
C ASN A 306 19.26 -15.69 21.55
N ASP A 307 18.26 -16.45 22.01
CA ASP A 307 17.02 -16.66 21.28
C ASP A 307 15.84 -16.72 22.27
N PRO A 308 15.22 -15.56 22.57
CA PRO A 308 14.08 -15.49 23.47
C PRO A 308 12.80 -16.09 22.86
N GLY A 309 12.84 -16.61 21.63
CA GLY A 309 11.74 -17.38 21.03
C GLY A 309 11.77 -18.87 21.39
N VAL A 310 12.70 -19.32 22.23
CA VAL A 310 12.80 -20.72 22.69
C VAL A 310 12.18 -20.89 24.06
N ASP A 311 11.28 -21.87 24.19
CA ASP A 311 10.65 -22.21 25.46
C ASP A 311 11.64 -22.74 26.51
N THR A 312 11.36 -22.48 27.78
CA THR A 312 12.18 -22.92 28.92
C THR A 312 11.41 -23.94 29.74
N PRO A 313 11.73 -25.24 29.63
CA PRO A 313 11.15 -26.26 30.50
C PRO A 313 11.55 -26.02 31.96
N VAL A 314 10.58 -26.03 32.87
CA VAL A 314 10.83 -25.86 34.30
C VAL A 314 10.30 -27.07 35.08
N PRO A 315 11.18 -27.96 35.60
CA PRO A 315 10.76 -29.13 36.35
C PRO A 315 10.28 -28.74 37.75
N TYR A 316 9.17 -29.35 38.17
CA TYR A 316 8.62 -29.31 39.51
C TYR A 316 8.89 -30.64 40.21
N GLU A 317 9.71 -30.60 41.26
CA GLU A 317 10.08 -31.78 42.04
C GLU A 317 9.20 -31.90 43.28
N LYS A 318 8.85 -33.15 43.63
CA LYS A 318 8.03 -33.43 44.81
C LYS A 318 8.79 -33.07 46.08
N ASN A 319 8.15 -32.32 46.97
CA ASN A 319 8.74 -31.94 48.24
C ASN A 319 9.00 -33.20 49.10
N PRO A 320 10.10 -33.24 49.87
CA PRO A 320 10.33 -34.31 50.83
C PRO A 320 9.12 -34.45 51.77
N ALA A 321 8.73 -35.68 52.08
CA ALA A 321 7.70 -35.90 53.08
C ALA A 321 8.14 -35.24 54.41
N PRO A 322 7.24 -34.58 55.16
CA PRO A 322 7.58 -34.07 56.48
C PRO A 322 8.22 -35.19 57.30
N GLN A 323 9.46 -35.00 57.77
CA GLN A 323 10.05 -35.97 58.69
C GLN A 323 9.12 -36.08 59.91
N PRO A 324 8.76 -37.29 60.37
CA PRO A 324 7.98 -37.43 61.58
C PRO A 324 8.73 -36.72 62.71
N ALA A 325 8.02 -35.84 63.41
CA ALA A 325 8.59 -35.10 64.54
C ALA A 325 9.26 -36.10 65.50
N PRO A 326 10.44 -35.78 66.06
CA PRO A 326 11.03 -36.59 67.10
C PRO A 326 9.98 -36.76 68.21
N GLY A 327 9.55 -38.00 68.45
CA GLY A 327 8.58 -38.28 69.50
C GLY A 327 9.06 -37.73 70.84
N PRO A 328 8.14 -37.31 71.74
CA PRO A 328 8.52 -36.68 73.00
C PRO A 328 9.45 -37.60 73.80
N LYS A 329 10.65 -37.10 74.12
CA LYS A 329 11.56 -37.77 75.05
C LYS A 329 10.88 -37.84 76.42
N LYS A 330 10.74 -39.05 76.95
CA LYS A 330 10.26 -39.33 78.31
C LYS A 330 11.13 -38.57 79.33
N PRO A 331 10.55 -37.80 80.26
CA PRO A 331 11.36 -37.14 81.29
C PRO A 331 11.89 -38.17 82.29
N ASP A 332 13.19 -38.11 82.58
CA ASP A 332 13.82 -38.81 83.70
C ASP A 332 13.31 -38.21 85.02
N SER A 333 12.76 -39.07 85.87
CA SER A 333 12.24 -38.71 87.19
C SER A 333 13.33 -38.86 88.26
N HIS A 334 13.88 -37.74 88.73
CA HIS A 334 14.54 -37.64 90.02
C HIS A 334 14.27 -36.27 90.63
N VAL A 335 13.41 -36.19 91.65
CA VAL A 335 13.55 -35.31 92.83
C VAL A 335 12.72 -35.88 93.99
N SER A 336 13.37 -35.90 95.16
CA SER A 336 12.89 -36.32 96.47
C SER A 336 11.85 -35.37 97.11
N GLY A 337 10.90 -35.95 97.86
CA GLY A 337 10.71 -35.58 99.27
C GLY A 337 9.59 -34.63 99.73
N ILE A 338 8.50 -35.26 100.23
CA ILE A 338 7.66 -34.96 101.43
C ILE A 338 6.68 -33.74 101.42
N PRO A 339 5.60 -33.71 102.27
CA PRO A 339 4.29 -34.38 102.12
C PRO A 339 3.06 -33.44 102.21
N GLY A 340 1.87 -33.92 101.80
CA GLY A 340 0.60 -33.40 102.36
C GLY A 340 -0.71 -33.65 101.59
N VAL A 341 -1.46 -34.67 102.04
CA VAL A 341 -2.94 -34.69 102.29
C VAL A 341 -3.98 -34.70 101.12
N ASP A 342 -4.75 -35.79 101.13
CA ASP A 342 -6.18 -36.08 100.82
C ASP A 342 -6.81 -36.20 99.40
N LYS A 343 -7.12 -37.47 99.08
CA LYS A 343 -8.43 -38.11 98.75
C LYS A 343 -9.46 -37.43 97.82
N ARG A 344 -9.71 -38.07 96.66
CA ARG A 344 -10.96 -38.80 96.23
C ARG A 344 -10.90 -39.03 94.70
N SER A 345 -10.94 -40.29 94.23
CA SER A 345 -12.08 -40.98 93.58
C SER A 345 -12.81 -40.09 92.55
N VAL A 346 -12.85 -40.38 91.24
CA VAL A 346 -13.70 -41.41 90.60
C VAL A 346 -13.22 -41.63 89.14
N ARG A 347 -13.14 -42.90 88.71
CA ARG A 347 -13.24 -43.41 87.32
C ARG A 347 -14.73 -43.86 87.15
N PRO A 348 -15.35 -44.11 85.97
CA PRO A 348 -14.72 -44.41 84.68
C PRO A 348 -15.54 -44.13 83.39
N THR A 349 -15.00 -44.66 82.27
CA THR A 349 -15.69 -45.14 81.04
C THR A 349 -16.28 -44.08 80.09
N GLY A 350 -16.17 -44.17 78.77
CA GLY A 350 -15.83 -45.29 77.88
C GLY A 350 -16.85 -45.34 76.73
N SER A 351 -16.39 -45.74 75.54
CA SER A 351 -17.14 -46.03 74.28
C SER A 351 -17.87 -44.87 73.61
N SER A 352 -17.56 -44.46 72.37
CA SER A 352 -17.54 -45.13 71.05
C SER A 352 -18.93 -45.31 70.40
N LYS A 353 -18.92 -45.23 69.05
CA LYS A 353 -20.05 -45.29 68.08
C LYS A 353 -20.83 -43.98 67.92
N SER A 354 -21.37 -43.60 66.76
CA SER A 354 -21.23 -43.97 65.34
C SER A 354 -22.10 -42.96 64.58
N LEU A 355 -21.80 -42.71 63.30
CA LEU A 355 -22.63 -41.91 62.38
C LEU A 355 -24.08 -42.43 62.31
N PRO A 356 -25.01 -41.58 61.87
CA PRO A 356 -25.60 -41.86 60.55
C PRO A 356 -25.75 -40.62 59.65
N ALA A 357 -25.74 -40.88 58.35
CA ALA A 357 -26.18 -39.98 57.31
C ALA A 357 -27.71 -40.00 57.18
N THR A 358 -28.31 -38.87 56.79
CA THR A 358 -29.58 -38.79 56.05
C THR A 358 -29.55 -37.49 55.23
N GLY A 359 -29.94 -37.60 53.96
CA GLY A 359 -29.98 -36.46 53.02
C GLY A 359 -31.37 -35.87 52.88
N GLU A 360 -31.47 -34.80 52.10
CA GLU A 360 -32.70 -34.44 51.40
C GLU A 360 -32.38 -33.62 50.14
N LYS A 361 -33.16 -33.85 49.09
CA LYS A 361 -33.12 -33.22 47.77
C LYS A 361 -34.50 -32.62 47.54
N THR A 362 -34.59 -31.38 47.06
CA THR A 362 -35.84 -30.80 46.55
C THR A 362 -35.59 -30.16 45.19
N GLN A 363 -36.42 -30.58 44.22
CA GLN A 363 -36.68 -29.98 42.91
C GLN A 363 -37.65 -28.78 43.13
N SER A 364 -38.01 -27.86 42.22
CA SER A 364 -38.09 -27.76 40.75
C SER A 364 -38.55 -26.32 40.44
N VAL A 365 -38.36 -25.81 39.21
CA VAL A 365 -39.42 -25.27 38.31
C VAL A 365 -38.83 -25.14 36.89
N GLU A 366 -39.50 -25.76 35.92
CA GLU A 366 -39.30 -25.67 34.47
C GLU A 366 -40.10 -24.50 33.86
N ALA A 367 -39.72 -24.02 32.67
CA ALA A 367 -40.61 -23.99 31.49
C ALA A 367 -39.89 -23.46 30.23
N LEU A 368 -39.89 -24.30 29.19
CA LEU A 368 -39.57 -23.99 27.78
C LEU A 368 -40.67 -23.13 27.13
N THR A 369 -40.34 -22.43 26.02
CA THR A 369 -41.13 -22.54 24.77
C THR A 369 -40.41 -21.98 23.53
N LEU A 370 -40.68 -22.65 22.40
CA LEU A 370 -40.13 -22.56 21.04
C LEU A 370 -40.94 -21.63 20.11
N GLY A 371 -40.34 -21.21 18.98
CA GLY A 371 -41.02 -20.97 17.68
C GLY A 371 -40.67 -19.64 17.00
N LEU A 372 -39.85 -19.58 15.93
CA LEU A 372 -40.09 -19.86 14.48
C LEU A 372 -40.80 -18.73 13.71
N GLY A 373 -40.21 -18.24 12.58
CA GLY A 373 -40.99 -17.61 11.49
C GLY A 373 -40.33 -16.45 10.71
N MET A 374 -40.09 -16.67 9.41
CA MET A 374 -39.57 -15.77 8.36
C MET A 374 -40.46 -14.56 8.02
N LEU A 375 -39.90 -13.49 7.39
CA LEU A 375 -40.47 -12.93 6.14
C LEU A 375 -39.51 -11.97 5.37
N LEU A 376 -39.69 -11.99 4.04
CA LEU A 376 -39.05 -11.23 2.96
C LEU A 376 -39.34 -9.71 2.96
N GLY A 377 -38.48 -8.93 2.28
CA GLY A 377 -38.81 -7.56 1.83
C GLY A 377 -37.73 -6.94 0.94
N ALA A 378 -37.95 -6.96 -0.38
CA ALA A 378 -37.24 -6.14 -1.36
C ALA A 378 -37.96 -4.78 -1.54
N THR A 379 -37.22 -3.69 -1.75
CA THR A 379 -37.68 -2.49 -2.49
C THR A 379 -36.50 -1.58 -2.80
N GLY A 380 -36.39 -1.15 -4.06
CA GLY A 380 -35.34 -0.27 -4.56
C GLY A 380 -35.69 1.23 -4.50
N LEU A 381 -34.69 2.08 -4.77
CA LEU A 381 -34.83 3.51 -5.09
C LEU A 381 -33.71 3.88 -6.08
N ARG A 382 -33.98 4.01 -7.39
CA ARG A 382 -34.38 5.20 -8.18
C ARG A 382 -33.28 6.25 -8.41
N LEU A 383 -32.85 6.31 -9.68
CA LEU A 383 -32.13 7.39 -10.36
C LEU A 383 -32.77 8.77 -10.16
N LYS A 384 -31.94 9.81 -10.09
CA LYS A 384 -32.32 11.20 -10.42
C LYS A 384 -31.45 11.68 -11.58
N ARG A 385 -32.08 11.81 -12.75
CA ARG A 385 -31.56 12.53 -13.92
C ARG A 385 -32.05 13.96 -13.78
N LYS A 386 -31.16 14.95 -13.86
CA LYS A 386 -31.52 16.37 -13.92
C LYS A 386 -31.12 16.88 -15.31
N ARG A 387 -32.11 17.37 -16.06
CA ARG A 387 -31.98 18.14 -17.30
C ARG A 387 -33.05 19.23 -17.22
N GLU A 388 -32.61 20.48 -17.28
CA GLU A 388 -33.31 21.77 -17.45
C GLU A 388 -32.16 22.80 -17.30
N GLU A 389 -31.89 23.75 -18.19
CA GLU A 389 -32.54 24.26 -19.41
C GLU A 389 -31.46 24.56 -20.47
#